data_AF-A0AAN1D7M6-F1
#
_entry.id   AF-A0AAN1D7M6-F1
#
_cell.length_a   1.000
_cell.length_b   1.000
_cell.length_c   1.000
_cell.angle_alpha   90.00
_cell.angle_beta   90.00
_cell.angle_gamma   90.00
#
_symmetry.space_group_name_H-M   'P 1'
#
loop_
_entity.id
_entity.type
_entity.pdbx_description
1 polymer ?
#
loop_
_entity_poly.entity_id
_entity_poly.type
_entity_poly.pdbx_seq_one_letter_code
_entity_poly.pdbx_strand_id
1 'polypeptide(L)'
;MEEYRFFPHQEERRLLAKWKEEKDRKRREEIENELIHLYVRFGEHFKMSNAPDPQLAKKYLQKALKRKPSHPVANYRLAHIYYNEGRYAEAAYHFHQALSGERGESLNDTQAMLSHMFLVNCGIFLASNALKQMEKMEARPYDEETVERYRQAIFLYRIEDFHRALYRIITPNSDEIVTEEIYFSEQEQLLPHEVMLCISEQDGFVVRFAGECVKLEYQPFYVFAAILHSERPLTGEDVRETLFQSFFGRNVTDAAIRKMFERLRVRIPFWDDVIETTRIGNKAARSRKQGVSYRIFCRASDMFPWE
;
A
#
# COMPACT_ATOMS: atom_id res chain seq x y z
N MET A 1 -3.00 -38.51 -11.08
CA MET A 1 -3.61 -37.67 -12.14
C MET A 1 -2.47 -37.05 -12.91
N GLU A 2 -2.27 -37.50 -14.15
CA GLU A 2 -1.16 -37.06 -15.00
C GLU A 2 -1.27 -35.55 -15.25
N GLU A 3 -0.19 -34.81 -14.96
CA GLU A 3 -0.02 -33.43 -15.40
C GLU A 3 -0.10 -33.42 -16.93
N TYR A 4 -1.24 -32.95 -17.45
CA TYR A 4 -1.43 -32.68 -18.85
C TYR A 4 -0.31 -31.73 -19.29
N ARG A 5 0.70 -32.24 -20.00
CA ARG A 5 1.81 -31.41 -20.49
C ARG A 5 1.25 -30.32 -21.38
N PHE A 6 1.15 -29.12 -20.82
CA PHE A 6 0.66 -27.93 -21.48
C PHE A 6 1.73 -27.48 -22.48
N PHE A 7 1.49 -27.68 -23.78
CA PHE A 7 2.41 -27.30 -24.86
C PHE A 7 1.89 -26.08 -25.62
N PRO A 8 2.00 -24.86 -25.06
CA PRO A 8 1.38 -23.68 -25.64
C PRO A 8 1.85 -23.38 -27.07
N HIS A 9 3.08 -23.77 -27.40
CA HIS A 9 3.68 -23.52 -28.70
C HIS A 9 3.17 -24.40 -29.85
N GLN A 10 2.73 -25.64 -29.58
CA GLN A 10 2.26 -26.54 -30.64
C GLN A 10 0.89 -26.10 -31.16
N GLU A 11 -0.01 -25.78 -30.23
CA GLU A 11 -1.37 -25.36 -30.55
C GLU A 11 -1.38 -23.96 -31.19
N GLU A 12 -0.55 -23.03 -30.69
CA GLU A 12 -0.33 -21.73 -31.32
C GLU A 12 0.13 -21.88 -32.78
N ARG A 13 1.14 -22.72 -33.03
CA ARG A 13 1.66 -22.96 -34.39
C ARG A 13 0.59 -23.54 -35.32
N ARG A 14 -0.19 -24.50 -34.82
CA ARG A 14 -1.28 -25.13 -35.57
C ARG A 14 -2.32 -24.10 -36.01
N LEU A 15 -2.81 -23.28 -35.07
CA LEU A 15 -3.82 -22.26 -35.36
C LEU A 15 -3.27 -21.14 -36.26
N LEU A 16 -2.03 -20.69 -36.06
CA LEU A 16 -1.40 -19.70 -36.93
C LEU A 16 -1.21 -20.21 -38.36
N ALA A 17 -0.85 -21.48 -38.54
CA ALA A 17 -0.76 -22.10 -39.87
C ALA A 17 -2.13 -22.15 -40.55
N LYS A 18 -3.15 -22.66 -39.86
CA LYS A 18 -4.54 -22.68 -40.35
C LYS A 18 -5.04 -21.28 -40.72
N TRP A 19 -4.79 -20.28 -39.88
CA TRP A 19 -5.19 -18.90 -40.13
C TRP A 19 -4.56 -18.32 -41.40
N LYS A 20 -3.30 -18.64 -41.67
CA LYS A 20 -2.58 -18.19 -42.87
C LYS A 20 -3.10 -18.83 -44.16
N GLU A 21 -3.44 -20.13 -44.09
CA GLU A 21 -3.89 -20.91 -45.25
C GLU A 21 -5.39 -20.70 -45.56
N GLU A 22 -6.20 -20.39 -44.55
CA GLU A 22 -7.64 -20.20 -44.69
C GLU A 22 -7.96 -18.95 -45.53
N LYS A 23 -8.73 -19.13 -46.60
CA LYS A 23 -9.11 -18.06 -47.54
C LYS A 23 -10.50 -17.50 -47.25
N ASP A 24 -11.36 -18.27 -46.59
CA ASP A 24 -12.68 -17.83 -46.19
C ASP A 24 -12.59 -16.83 -45.02
N ARG A 25 -13.17 -15.64 -45.21
CA ARG A 25 -13.09 -14.55 -44.23
C ARG A 25 -13.71 -14.93 -42.88
N LYS A 26 -14.85 -15.61 -42.89
CA LYS A 26 -15.59 -15.94 -41.67
C LYS A 26 -14.86 -17.02 -40.88
N ARG A 27 -14.37 -18.06 -41.54
CA ARG A 27 -13.54 -19.09 -40.90
C ARG A 27 -12.22 -18.54 -40.38
N ARG A 28 -11.62 -17.59 -41.10
CA ARG A 28 -10.40 -16.91 -40.63
C ARG A 28 -10.67 -16.11 -39.34
N GLU A 29 -11.82 -15.46 -39.24
CA GLU A 29 -12.26 -14.76 -38.03
C GLU A 29 -12.54 -15.73 -36.86
N GLU A 30 -13.14 -16.89 -37.13
CA GLU A 30 -13.32 -17.96 -36.13
C GLU A 30 -11.96 -18.45 -35.59
N ILE A 31 -10.98 -18.71 -36.46
CA ILE A 31 -9.63 -19.11 -36.05
C ILE A 31 -8.91 -17.98 -35.29
N GLU A 32 -9.15 -16.72 -35.65
CA GLU A 32 -8.61 -15.56 -34.91
C GLU A 32 -9.17 -15.52 -33.48
N ASN A 33 -10.47 -15.75 -33.31
CA ASN A 33 -11.10 -15.84 -31.99
C ASN A 33 -10.55 -17.03 -31.18
N GLU A 34 -10.33 -18.18 -31.81
CA GLU A 34 -9.65 -19.32 -31.16
C GLU A 34 -8.24 -18.96 -30.68
N LEU A 35 -7.46 -18.25 -31.51
CA LEU A 35 -6.12 -17.77 -31.14
C LEU A 35 -6.17 -16.81 -29.96
N ILE A 36 -7.12 -15.87 -29.96
CA ILE A 36 -7.30 -14.92 -28.86
C ILE A 36 -7.64 -15.65 -27.56
N HIS A 37 -8.60 -16.58 -27.59
CA HIS A 37 -8.96 -17.40 -26.42
C HIS A 37 -7.78 -18.23 -25.93
N LEU A 38 -6.98 -18.80 -26.84
CA LEU A 38 -5.77 -19.55 -26.50
C LEU A 38 -4.78 -18.66 -25.73
N TYR A 39 -4.49 -17.47 -26.25
CA TYR A 39 -3.57 -16.53 -25.61
C TYR A 39 -4.07 -16.03 -24.25
N VAL A 40 -5.37 -15.77 -24.11
CA VAL A 40 -5.97 -15.37 -22.82
C VAL A 40 -5.88 -16.50 -21.79
N ARG A 41 -6.06 -17.75 -22.21
CA ARG A 41 -5.89 -18.94 -21.36
C ARG A 41 -4.44 -19.13 -20.94
N PHE A 42 -3.49 -18.92 -21.85
CA PHE A 42 -2.06 -18.98 -21.55
C PHE A 42 -1.67 -17.89 -20.56
N GLY A 43 -2.17 -16.67 -20.76
CA GLY A 43 -2.00 -15.57 -19.82
C GLY A 43 -2.41 -15.93 -18.39
N GLU A 44 -3.57 -16.58 -18.22
CA GLU A 44 -4.02 -17.02 -16.90
C GLU A 44 -3.16 -18.12 -16.31
N HIS A 45 -2.83 -19.13 -17.12
CA HIS A 45 -2.04 -20.27 -16.65
C HIS A 45 -0.70 -19.79 -16.09
N PHE A 46 0.01 -18.93 -16.82
CA PHE A 46 1.28 -18.38 -16.33
C PHE A 46 1.09 -17.45 -15.14
N LYS A 47 -0.06 -16.80 -14.97
CA LYS A 47 -0.36 -15.99 -13.79
C LYS A 47 -0.71 -16.82 -12.54
N MET A 48 -1.40 -17.95 -12.69
CA MET A 48 -2.02 -18.70 -11.58
C MET A 48 -1.42 -20.10 -11.34
N SER A 49 -0.41 -20.53 -12.11
CA SER A 49 0.25 -21.82 -11.88
C SER A 49 1.01 -21.86 -10.55
N ASN A 50 1.41 -23.06 -10.11
CA ASN A 50 2.21 -23.25 -8.89
C ASN A 50 3.56 -22.51 -8.93
N ALA A 51 4.03 -22.12 -10.11
CA ALA A 51 5.20 -21.27 -10.31
C ALA A 51 4.85 -20.12 -11.28
N PRO A 52 4.22 -19.03 -10.78
CA PRO A 52 3.78 -17.93 -11.64
C PRO A 52 4.93 -17.29 -12.42
N ASP A 53 4.69 -17.04 -13.71
CA ASP A 53 5.57 -16.28 -14.60
C ASP A 53 4.81 -15.07 -15.16
N PRO A 54 4.89 -13.90 -14.48
CA PRO A 54 4.20 -12.70 -14.91
C PRO A 54 4.70 -12.17 -16.26
N GLN A 55 5.94 -12.46 -16.65
CA GLN A 55 6.49 -12.02 -17.94
C GLN A 55 5.91 -12.81 -19.10
N LEU A 56 5.81 -14.14 -18.96
CA LEU A 56 5.12 -14.97 -19.95
C LEU A 56 3.62 -14.67 -19.99
N ALA A 57 2.98 -14.46 -18.84
CA ALA A 57 1.59 -14.07 -18.78
C ALA A 57 1.34 -12.79 -19.58
N LYS A 58 2.13 -11.74 -19.32
CA LYS A 58 2.11 -10.45 -20.04
C LYS A 58 2.34 -10.63 -21.53
N LYS A 59 3.32 -11.43 -21.93
CA LYS A 59 3.63 -11.71 -23.36
C LYS A 59 2.43 -12.30 -24.10
N TYR A 60 1.74 -13.28 -23.53
CA TYR A 60 0.58 -13.90 -24.18
C TYR A 60 -0.64 -12.98 -24.16
N LEU A 61 -0.90 -12.26 -23.07
CA LEU A 61 -1.98 -11.28 -23.02
C LEU A 61 -1.76 -10.16 -24.06
N GLN A 62 -0.52 -9.69 -24.23
CA GLN A 62 -0.18 -8.73 -25.29
C GLN A 62 -0.38 -9.32 -26.70
N LYS A 63 -0.14 -10.62 -26.92
CA LYS A 63 -0.48 -11.26 -28.21
C LYS A 63 -1.99 -11.26 -28.46
N ALA A 64 -2.82 -11.52 -27.45
CA ALA A 64 -4.27 -11.41 -27.56
C ALA A 64 -4.69 -9.97 -27.92
N LEU A 65 -4.14 -8.98 -27.23
CA LEU A 65 -4.46 -7.56 -27.45
C LEU A 65 -3.94 -7.02 -28.79
N LYS A 66 -2.86 -7.57 -29.35
CA LYS A 66 -2.44 -7.24 -30.72
C LYS A 66 -3.47 -7.64 -31.78
N ARG A 67 -4.27 -8.67 -31.50
CA ARG A 67 -5.33 -9.15 -32.41
C ARG A 67 -6.65 -8.44 -32.14
N LYS A 68 -7.01 -8.27 -30.86
CA LYS A 68 -8.22 -7.57 -30.40
C LYS A 68 -7.88 -6.61 -29.26
N PRO A 69 -7.55 -5.33 -29.57
CA PRO A 69 -7.12 -4.35 -28.57
C PRO A 69 -8.13 -4.09 -27.45
N SER A 70 -9.43 -4.19 -27.75
CA SER A 70 -10.53 -4.00 -26.81
C SER A 70 -10.97 -5.28 -26.08
N HIS A 71 -10.22 -6.39 -26.17
CA HIS A 71 -10.64 -7.65 -25.55
C HIS A 71 -10.75 -7.50 -24.01
N PRO A 72 -11.93 -7.71 -23.39
CA PRO A 72 -12.15 -7.35 -21.99
C PRO A 72 -11.26 -8.12 -21.01
N VAL A 73 -11.28 -9.46 -21.07
CA VAL A 73 -10.56 -10.31 -20.10
C VAL A 73 -9.04 -10.19 -20.24
N ALA A 74 -8.54 -10.05 -21.47
CA ALA A 74 -7.12 -9.82 -21.73
C ALA A 74 -6.65 -8.49 -21.11
N ASN A 75 -7.41 -7.42 -21.31
CA ASN A 75 -7.15 -6.11 -20.70
C ASN A 75 -7.24 -6.18 -19.17
N TYR A 76 -8.28 -6.78 -18.61
CA TYR A 76 -8.44 -6.98 -17.16
C TYR A 76 -7.23 -7.71 -16.54
N ARG A 77 -6.84 -8.85 -17.13
CA ARG A 77 -5.72 -9.65 -16.62
C ARG A 77 -4.38 -8.93 -16.75
N LEU A 78 -4.18 -8.20 -17.84
CA LEU A 78 -2.96 -7.41 -18.05
C LEU A 78 -2.89 -6.21 -17.09
N ALA A 79 -4.03 -5.57 -16.81
CA ALA A 79 -4.13 -4.49 -15.83
C ALA A 79 -3.69 -4.94 -14.44
N HIS A 80 -4.12 -6.13 -13.99
CA HIS A 80 -3.64 -6.72 -12.73
C HIS A 80 -2.12 -6.90 -12.67
N ILE A 81 -1.49 -7.32 -13.78
CA ILE A 81 -0.03 -7.47 -13.82
C ILE A 81 0.64 -6.09 -13.66
N TYR A 82 0.18 -5.08 -14.39
CA TYR A 82 0.72 -3.72 -14.24
C TYR A 82 0.47 -3.13 -12.85
N TYR A 83 -0.70 -3.40 -12.25
CA TYR A 83 -1.03 -2.97 -10.91
C TYR A 83 -0.04 -3.56 -9.89
N ASN A 84 0.25 -4.85 -9.98
CA ASN A 84 1.23 -5.52 -9.11
C ASN A 84 2.67 -5.07 -9.36
N GLU A 85 2.99 -4.58 -10.57
CA GLU A 85 4.28 -3.96 -10.91
C GLU A 85 4.38 -2.49 -10.41
N GLY A 86 3.34 -1.92 -9.78
CA GLY A 86 3.29 -0.50 -9.37
C GLY A 86 3.12 0.48 -10.55
N ARG A 87 2.77 -0.04 -11.73
CA ARG A 87 2.60 0.73 -12.98
C ARG A 87 1.16 1.17 -13.14
N TYR A 88 0.72 2.09 -12.25
CA TYR A 88 -0.68 2.44 -12.08
C TYR A 88 -1.30 3.16 -13.30
N ALA A 89 -0.52 3.89 -14.10
CA ALA A 89 -1.01 4.54 -15.31
C ALA A 89 -1.42 3.50 -16.36
N GLU A 90 -0.56 2.52 -16.62
CA GLU A 90 -0.83 1.42 -17.54
C GLU A 90 -1.93 0.51 -17.03
N ALA A 91 -1.94 0.24 -15.72
CA ALA A 91 -3.01 -0.52 -15.08
C ALA A 91 -4.38 0.16 -15.29
N ALA A 92 -4.49 1.46 -15.01
CA ALA A 92 -5.72 2.23 -15.20
C ALA A 92 -6.18 2.21 -16.66
N TYR A 93 -5.27 2.42 -17.60
CA TYR A 93 -5.56 2.32 -19.03
C TYR A 93 -6.21 0.97 -19.39
N HIS A 94 -5.59 -0.14 -18.97
CA HIS A 94 -6.10 -1.47 -19.27
C HIS A 94 -7.39 -1.81 -18.52
N PHE A 95 -7.59 -1.38 -17.28
CA PHE A 95 -8.89 -1.54 -16.61
C PHE A 95 -10.01 -0.78 -17.33
N HIS A 96 -9.75 0.45 -17.80
CA HIS A 96 -10.72 1.19 -18.62
C HIS A 96 -11.05 0.49 -19.93
N GLN A 97 -10.04 -0.03 -20.64
CA GLN A 97 -10.27 -0.83 -21.86
C GLN A 97 -11.08 -2.09 -21.56
N ALA A 98 -10.84 -2.75 -20.42
CA ALA A 98 -11.58 -3.94 -20.02
C ALA A 98 -13.07 -3.67 -19.77
N LEU A 99 -13.39 -2.51 -19.20
CA LEU A 99 -14.77 -2.07 -18.92
C LEU A 99 -15.50 -1.52 -20.14
N SER A 100 -14.77 -1.11 -21.18
CA SER A 100 -15.31 -0.50 -22.40
C SER A 100 -15.68 -1.53 -23.48
N GLY A 101 -15.70 -2.83 -23.15
CA GLY A 101 -15.91 -3.91 -24.10
C GLY A 101 -17.19 -3.77 -24.95
N GLU A 102 -17.10 -4.14 -26.23
CA GLU A 102 -18.24 -4.15 -27.16
C GLU A 102 -19.25 -5.27 -26.82
N ARG A 103 -20.52 -5.06 -27.18
CA ARG A 103 -21.62 -6.02 -26.93
C ARG A 103 -21.27 -7.43 -27.44
N GLY A 104 -21.17 -8.39 -26.52
CA GLY A 104 -21.02 -9.82 -26.82
C GLY A 104 -19.90 -10.52 -26.05
N GLU A 105 -18.84 -9.77 -25.68
CA GLU A 105 -17.80 -10.21 -24.75
C GLU A 105 -17.63 -9.09 -23.74
N SER A 106 -18.15 -9.27 -22.52
CA SER A 106 -17.98 -8.33 -21.41
C SER A 106 -17.28 -9.04 -20.25
N LEU A 107 -16.71 -8.26 -19.33
CA LEU A 107 -16.37 -8.79 -18.02
C LEU A 107 -17.63 -9.34 -17.35
N ASN A 108 -17.47 -10.35 -16.50
CA ASN A 108 -18.53 -10.70 -15.55
C ASN A 108 -18.61 -9.63 -14.44
N ASP A 109 -19.72 -9.63 -13.69
CA ASP A 109 -19.98 -8.60 -12.67
C ASP A 109 -18.85 -8.51 -11.63
N THR A 110 -18.28 -9.64 -11.22
CA THR A 110 -17.15 -9.68 -10.30
C THR A 110 -15.90 -9.00 -10.89
N GLN A 111 -15.54 -9.33 -12.13
CA GLN A 111 -14.39 -8.74 -12.81
C GLN A 111 -14.60 -7.25 -13.08
N ALA A 112 -15.82 -6.84 -13.44
CA ALA A 112 -16.18 -5.43 -13.61
C ALA A 112 -16.09 -4.66 -12.29
N MET A 113 -16.66 -5.20 -11.21
CA MET A 113 -16.55 -4.63 -9.87
C MET A 113 -15.09 -4.47 -9.45
N LEU A 114 -14.30 -5.54 -9.57
CA LEU A 114 -12.87 -5.51 -9.25
C LEU A 114 -12.13 -4.48 -10.11
N SER A 115 -12.42 -4.40 -11.41
CA SER A 115 -11.81 -3.39 -12.29
C SER A 115 -12.09 -1.96 -11.82
N HIS A 116 -13.32 -1.67 -11.39
CA HIS A 116 -13.66 -0.37 -10.80
C HIS A 116 -12.91 -0.13 -9.48
N MET A 117 -12.83 -1.13 -8.60
CA MET A 117 -12.08 -1.01 -7.34
C MET A 117 -10.58 -0.72 -7.60
N PHE A 118 -9.95 -1.43 -8.54
CA PHE A 118 -8.55 -1.18 -8.87
C PHE A 118 -8.34 0.17 -9.58
N LEU A 119 -9.33 0.65 -10.35
CA LEU A 119 -9.28 1.99 -10.94
C LEU A 119 -9.28 3.10 -9.87
N VAL A 120 -10.07 2.94 -8.81
CA VAL A 120 -10.03 3.86 -7.65
C VAL A 120 -8.62 3.91 -7.07
N ASN A 121 -8.01 2.75 -6.82
CA ASN A 121 -6.65 2.69 -6.29
C ASN A 121 -5.63 3.34 -7.24
N CYS A 122 -5.70 3.03 -8.55
CA CYS A 122 -4.82 3.64 -9.53
C CYS A 122 -4.96 5.17 -9.54
N GLY A 123 -6.20 5.68 -9.49
CA GLY A 123 -6.48 7.12 -9.43
C GLY A 123 -5.85 7.78 -8.22
N ILE A 124 -5.97 7.16 -7.03
CA ILE A 124 -5.35 7.63 -5.79
C ILE A 124 -3.82 7.69 -5.94
N PHE A 125 -3.18 6.60 -6.36
CA PHE A 125 -1.70 6.57 -6.49
C PHE A 125 -1.18 7.56 -7.54
N LEU A 126 -1.90 7.72 -8.65
CA LEU A 126 -1.55 8.70 -9.68
C LEU A 126 -1.64 10.14 -9.15
N ALA A 127 -2.71 10.46 -8.41
CA ALA A 127 -2.89 11.76 -7.78
C ALA A 127 -1.79 12.03 -6.74
N SER A 128 -1.52 11.09 -5.83
CA SER A 128 -0.45 11.21 -4.82
C SER A 128 0.92 11.42 -5.46
N ASN A 129 1.26 10.66 -6.51
CA ASN A 129 2.53 10.86 -7.21
C ASN A 129 2.61 12.23 -7.88
N ALA A 130 1.53 12.71 -8.51
CA ALA A 130 1.50 14.03 -9.14
C ALA A 130 1.73 15.15 -8.10
N LEU A 131 1.03 15.09 -6.96
CA LEU A 131 1.19 16.06 -5.86
C LEU A 131 2.62 16.06 -5.29
N LYS A 132 3.22 14.88 -5.09
CA LYS A 132 4.61 14.76 -4.65
C LYS A 132 5.61 15.38 -5.64
N GLN A 133 5.35 15.29 -6.94
CA GLN A 133 6.19 15.97 -7.93
C GLN A 133 5.98 17.48 -7.90
N MET A 134 4.74 17.95 -7.70
CA MET A 134 4.46 19.38 -7.54
C MET A 134 5.27 19.97 -6.37
N GLU A 135 5.24 19.36 -5.18
CA GLU A 135 6.02 19.79 -4.01
C GLU A 135 7.52 19.90 -4.31
N LYS A 136 8.10 18.90 -5.00
CA LYS A 136 9.51 18.93 -5.42
C LYS A 136 9.81 20.06 -6.40
N MET A 137 8.85 20.45 -7.21
CA MET A 137 8.99 21.54 -8.16
C MET A 137 8.83 22.91 -7.52
N GLU A 138 8.13 23.02 -6.38
CA GLU A 138 7.96 24.29 -5.66
C GLU A 138 9.29 24.87 -5.15
N ALA A 139 10.32 24.04 -4.98
CA ALA A 139 11.68 24.49 -4.64
C ALA A 139 12.43 25.16 -5.81
N ARG A 140 11.87 25.17 -7.03
CA ARG A 140 12.49 25.72 -8.24
C ARG A 140 11.77 27.02 -8.65
N PRO A 141 12.43 27.93 -9.39
CA PRO A 141 11.72 29.06 -9.98
C PRO A 141 10.68 28.57 -11.00
N TYR A 142 9.43 29.03 -10.84
CA TYR A 142 8.34 28.83 -11.79
C TYR A 142 7.52 30.13 -11.92
N ASP A 143 6.66 30.21 -12.93
CA ASP A 143 5.71 31.32 -13.09
C ASP A 143 4.59 31.20 -12.04
N GLU A 144 4.77 31.89 -10.91
CA GLU A 144 3.85 31.86 -9.78
C GLU A 144 2.44 32.32 -10.14
N GLU A 145 2.29 33.36 -10.97
CA GLU A 145 0.99 33.92 -11.33
C GLU A 145 0.17 32.90 -12.13
N THR A 146 0.79 32.27 -13.14
CA THR A 146 0.13 31.24 -13.94
C THR A 146 -0.22 30.01 -13.10
N VAL A 147 0.69 29.56 -12.22
CA VAL A 147 0.46 28.39 -11.37
C VAL A 147 -0.67 28.65 -10.37
N GLU A 148 -0.70 29.82 -9.71
CA GLU A 148 -1.72 30.16 -8.72
C GLU A 148 -3.13 30.21 -9.32
N ARG A 149 -3.25 30.73 -10.55
CA ARG A 149 -4.52 30.75 -11.29
C ARG A 149 -5.14 29.36 -11.45
N TYR A 150 -4.32 28.34 -11.72
CA TYR A 150 -4.80 26.96 -11.87
C TYR A 150 -4.84 26.20 -10.56
N ARG A 151 -4.14 26.66 -9.52
CA ARG A 151 -4.11 26.06 -8.18
C ARG A 151 -5.52 25.91 -7.60
N GLN A 152 -6.35 26.93 -7.79
CA GLN A 152 -7.74 26.98 -7.31
C GLN A 152 -8.69 26.01 -8.03
N ALA A 153 -8.30 25.46 -9.18
CA ALA A 153 -9.09 24.47 -9.91
C ALA A 153 -8.85 23.01 -9.44
N ILE A 154 -7.85 22.79 -8.58
CA ILE A 154 -7.51 21.47 -8.05
C ILE A 154 -8.38 21.19 -6.81
N PHE A 155 -9.25 20.18 -6.89
CA PHE A 155 -10.24 19.88 -5.84
C PHE A 155 -9.60 19.34 -4.55
N LEU A 156 -8.51 18.58 -4.67
CA LEU A 156 -7.72 18.06 -3.55
C LEU A 156 -6.28 18.54 -3.73
N TYR A 157 -5.99 19.65 -3.05
CA TYR A 157 -4.80 20.45 -3.30
C TYR A 157 -3.56 19.98 -2.53
N ARG A 158 -3.77 19.17 -1.48
CA ARG A 158 -2.73 18.69 -0.58
C ARG A 158 -2.64 17.17 -0.61
N ILE A 159 -1.42 16.65 -0.64
CA ILE A 159 -1.20 15.20 -0.61
C ILE A 159 -1.76 14.61 0.69
N GLU A 160 -1.73 15.39 1.76
CA GLU A 160 -2.28 15.06 3.07
C GLU A 160 -3.79 14.81 3.04
N ASP A 161 -4.55 15.50 2.19
CA ASP A 161 -6.00 15.29 2.11
C ASP A 161 -6.35 13.94 1.46
N PHE A 162 -5.49 13.43 0.56
CA PHE A 162 -5.59 12.07 0.02
C PHE A 162 -5.05 11.02 0.99
N HIS A 163 -3.91 11.28 1.64
CA HIS A 163 -3.30 10.34 2.59
C HIS A 163 -4.14 10.17 3.86
N ARG A 164 -4.91 11.19 4.27
CA ARG A 164 -5.89 11.09 5.37
C ARG A 164 -6.97 10.05 5.10
N ALA A 165 -7.33 9.82 3.84
CA ALA A 165 -8.29 8.80 3.46
C ALA A 165 -7.71 7.37 3.53
N LEU A 166 -6.38 7.25 3.56
CA LEU A 166 -5.70 5.96 3.58
C LEU A 166 -5.32 5.56 5.01
N TYR A 167 -5.46 4.28 5.29
CA TYR A 167 -5.08 3.68 6.56
C TYR A 167 -3.69 3.08 6.46
N ARG A 168 -2.97 3.06 7.57
CA ARG A 168 -1.60 2.58 7.65
C ARG A 168 -1.41 1.74 8.91
N ILE A 169 -0.73 0.61 8.76
CA ILE A 169 -0.32 -0.27 9.86
C ILE A 169 1.21 -0.36 9.84
N ILE A 170 1.83 0.05 10.94
CA ILE A 170 3.28 -0.05 11.14
C ILE A 170 3.56 -1.16 12.14
N THR A 171 4.43 -2.09 11.77
CA THR A 171 4.95 -3.16 12.61
C THR A 171 6.47 -3.00 12.79
N PRO A 172 7.16 -3.88 13.52
CA PRO A 172 8.63 -3.84 13.57
C PRO A 172 9.29 -4.15 12.22
N ASN A 173 8.60 -4.86 11.33
CA ASN A 173 9.17 -5.38 10.09
C ASN A 173 8.50 -4.83 8.82
N SER A 174 7.39 -4.10 8.96
CA SER A 174 6.61 -3.61 7.84
C SER A 174 5.97 -2.26 8.12
N ASP A 175 5.67 -1.56 7.05
CA ASP A 175 5.02 -0.26 7.04
C ASP A 175 4.12 -0.22 5.81
N GLU A 176 2.84 -0.50 6.01
CA GLU A 176 1.92 -0.83 4.93
C GLU A 176 0.69 0.07 4.94
N ILE A 177 0.33 0.57 3.75
CA ILE A 177 -0.97 1.19 3.51
C ILE A 177 -2.00 0.07 3.32
N VAL A 178 -3.06 0.11 4.12
CA VAL A 178 -4.11 -0.92 4.15
C VAL A 178 -5.48 -0.33 3.85
N THR A 179 -6.46 -1.20 3.56
CA THR A 179 -7.86 -0.80 3.42
C THR A 179 -8.49 -0.50 4.78
N GLU A 180 -9.61 0.20 4.79
CA GLU A 180 -10.41 0.44 6.00
C GLU A 180 -10.85 -0.88 6.68
N GLU A 181 -11.29 -1.85 5.89
CA GLU A 181 -11.71 -3.17 6.37
C GLU A 181 -10.56 -3.93 7.05
N ILE A 182 -9.37 -3.95 6.43
CA ILE A 182 -8.18 -4.55 7.04
C ILE A 182 -7.79 -3.78 8.30
N TYR A 183 -7.78 -2.44 8.25
CA TYR A 183 -7.43 -1.61 9.38
C TYR A 183 -8.28 -1.92 10.62
N PHE A 184 -9.60 -1.93 10.49
CA PHE A 184 -10.49 -2.18 11.63
C PHE A 184 -10.51 -3.64 12.07
N SER A 185 -10.45 -4.61 11.13
CA SER A 185 -10.39 -6.03 11.50
C SER A 185 -9.09 -6.40 12.23
N GLU A 186 -7.96 -5.81 11.84
CA GLU A 186 -6.67 -6.00 12.52
C GLU A 186 -6.66 -5.37 13.92
N GLN A 187 -7.38 -4.26 14.14
CA GLN A 187 -7.53 -3.63 15.47
C GLN A 187 -8.35 -4.49 16.46
N GLU A 188 -9.27 -5.31 15.97
CA GLU A 188 -10.06 -6.23 16.80
C GLU A 188 -9.23 -7.42 17.28
N GLN A 189 -8.17 -7.77 16.56
CA GLN A 189 -7.26 -8.86 16.91
C GLN A 189 -6.23 -8.40 17.94
N LEU A 190 -6.50 -8.61 19.24
CA LEU A 190 -5.56 -8.34 20.32
C LEU A 190 -4.64 -9.56 20.57
N LEU A 191 -3.35 -9.41 20.29
CA LEU A 191 -2.35 -10.44 20.57
C LEU A 191 -1.73 -10.28 21.98
N PRO A 192 -1.49 -11.36 22.75
CA PRO A 192 -1.05 -11.27 24.16
C PRO A 192 0.29 -10.59 24.40
N HIS A 193 1.19 -10.58 23.42
CA HIS A 193 2.55 -10.02 23.53
C HIS A 193 2.79 -8.86 22.57
N GLU A 194 1.72 -8.14 22.24
CA GLU A 194 1.77 -7.05 21.27
C GLU A 194 1.14 -5.78 21.83
N VAL A 195 1.86 -4.69 21.69
CA VAL A 195 1.36 -3.36 22.03
C VAL A 195 0.66 -2.77 20.81
N MET A 196 -0.61 -2.43 20.97
CA MET A 196 -1.36 -1.73 19.93
C MET A 196 -1.42 -0.24 20.22
N LEU A 197 -0.98 0.59 19.28
CA LEU A 197 -1.05 2.04 19.34
C LEU A 197 -2.03 2.51 18.27
N CYS A 198 -3.06 3.27 18.64
CA CYS A 198 -4.06 3.77 17.71
C CYS A 198 -4.11 5.30 17.75
N ILE A 199 -4.08 5.91 16.57
CA ILE A 199 -4.43 7.32 16.35
C ILE A 199 -5.84 7.34 15.78
N SER A 200 -6.78 7.93 16.53
CA SER A 200 -8.19 8.03 16.15
C SER A 200 -8.68 9.47 16.32
N GLU A 201 -9.49 9.95 15.37
CA GLU A 201 -10.13 11.26 15.47
C GLU A 201 -11.14 11.34 16.63
N GLN A 202 -11.82 10.22 16.92
CA GLN A 202 -12.82 10.16 17.99
C GLN A 202 -12.20 9.90 19.35
N ASP A 203 -11.21 9.00 19.40
CA ASP A 203 -10.66 8.50 20.66
C ASP A 203 -9.32 9.14 21.07
N GLY A 204 -8.68 9.87 20.16
CA GLY A 204 -7.34 10.42 20.35
C GLY A 204 -6.25 9.36 20.26
N PHE A 205 -5.27 9.44 21.16
CA PHE A 205 -4.10 8.57 21.18
C PHE A 205 -4.30 7.45 22.20
N VAL A 206 -4.55 6.23 21.71
CA VAL A 206 -4.87 5.07 22.55
C VAL A 206 -3.74 4.06 22.48
N VAL A 207 -3.37 3.49 23.63
CA VAL A 207 -2.43 2.36 23.73
C VAL A 207 -3.15 1.19 24.41
N ARG A 208 -3.05 0.00 23.83
CA ARG A 208 -3.62 -1.24 24.37
C ARG A 208 -2.56 -2.33 24.48
N PHE A 209 -2.66 -3.13 25.53
CA PHE A 209 -1.82 -4.31 25.74
C PHE A 209 -2.51 -5.26 26.72
N ALA A 210 -2.59 -6.55 26.39
CA ALA A 210 -3.16 -7.59 27.27
C ALA A 210 -4.55 -7.24 27.89
N GLY A 211 -5.42 -6.55 27.13
CA GLY A 211 -6.76 -6.13 27.58
C GLY A 211 -6.80 -4.80 28.33
N GLU A 212 -5.66 -4.25 28.75
CA GLU A 212 -5.55 -2.91 29.30
C GLU A 212 -5.61 -1.85 28.20
N CYS A 213 -6.19 -0.69 28.51
CA CYS A 213 -6.36 0.41 27.56
C CYS A 213 -6.08 1.75 28.25
N VAL A 214 -5.19 2.55 27.68
CA VAL A 214 -4.84 3.88 28.20
C VAL A 214 -4.87 4.93 27.11
N LYS A 215 -5.53 6.05 27.38
CA LYS A 215 -5.46 7.25 26.55
C LYS A 215 -4.26 8.09 26.97
N LEU A 216 -3.41 8.44 26.01
CA LEU A 216 -2.25 9.30 26.20
C LEU A 216 -2.49 10.67 25.56
N GLU A 217 -1.72 11.65 25.99
CA GLU A 217 -1.63 12.93 25.28
C GLU A 217 -0.69 12.79 24.07
N TYR A 218 -0.75 13.76 23.16
CA TYR A 218 0.05 13.79 21.92
C TYR A 218 1.53 13.47 22.17
N GLN A 219 2.23 14.27 22.98
CA GLN A 219 3.68 14.09 23.16
C GLN A 219 4.03 12.78 23.88
N PRO A 220 3.38 12.39 25.00
CA PRO A 220 3.61 11.09 25.64
C PRO A 220 3.38 9.88 24.73
N PHE A 221 2.39 9.94 23.83
CA PHE A 221 2.12 8.86 22.87
C PHE A 221 3.29 8.65 21.91
N TYR A 222 3.75 9.71 21.24
CA TYR A 222 4.86 9.63 20.29
C TYR A 222 6.18 9.25 20.97
N VAL A 223 6.41 9.68 22.22
CA VAL A 223 7.56 9.24 23.02
C VAL A 223 7.51 7.73 23.27
N PHE A 224 6.34 7.21 23.65
CA PHE A 224 6.16 5.78 23.86
C PHE A 224 6.33 5.00 22.55
N ALA A 225 5.72 5.47 21.46
CA ALA A 225 5.86 4.89 20.12
C ALA A 225 7.34 4.83 19.68
N ALA A 226 8.10 5.90 19.89
CA ALA A 226 9.52 5.94 19.54
C ALA A 226 10.37 4.95 20.35
N ILE A 227 10.07 4.74 21.64
CA ILE A 227 10.75 3.71 22.44
C ILE A 227 10.44 2.31 21.92
N LEU A 228 9.20 2.07 21.49
CA LEU A 228 8.80 0.77 20.92
C LEU A 228 9.44 0.49 19.57
N HIS A 229 9.51 1.53 18.72
CA HIS A 229 10.04 1.45 17.37
C HIS A 229 11.57 1.35 17.33
N SER A 230 12.28 1.99 18.27
CA SER A 230 13.73 2.07 18.20
C SER A 230 14.42 0.71 18.38
N GLU A 231 15.36 0.40 17.48
CA GLU A 231 16.25 -0.76 17.59
C GLU A 231 17.29 -0.61 18.71
N ARG A 232 17.55 0.61 19.18
CA ARG A 232 18.51 0.91 20.24
C ARG A 232 17.83 1.54 21.47
N PRO A 233 18.36 1.34 22.69
CA PRO A 233 17.82 2.00 23.87
C PRO A 233 17.94 3.52 23.78
N LEU A 234 16.85 4.23 24.06
CA LEU A 234 16.77 5.69 24.00
C LEU A 234 17.00 6.33 25.37
N THR A 235 17.96 7.23 25.47
CA THR A 235 18.17 8.06 26.65
C THR A 235 17.21 9.26 26.67
N GLY A 236 17.14 9.96 27.81
CA GLY A 236 16.39 11.22 27.88
C GLY A 236 16.92 12.31 26.94
N GLU A 237 18.21 12.26 26.60
CA GLU A 237 18.80 13.18 25.63
C GLU A 237 18.37 12.84 24.21
N ASP A 238 18.41 11.56 23.82
CA ASP A 238 17.91 11.11 22.51
C ASP A 238 16.45 11.54 22.30
N VAL A 239 15.60 11.36 23.32
CA VAL A 239 14.20 11.81 23.25
C VAL A 239 14.08 13.34 23.17
N ARG A 240 14.92 14.09 23.91
CA ARG A 240 14.92 15.55 23.84
C ARG A 240 15.27 16.04 22.43
N GLU A 241 16.32 15.49 21.83
CA GLU A 241 16.86 15.97 20.56
C GLU A 241 16.01 15.50 19.38
N THR A 242 15.75 14.19 19.28
CA THR A 242 15.02 13.62 18.14
C THR A 242 13.53 13.96 18.19
N LEU A 243 12.87 13.83 19.35
CA LEU A 243 11.43 14.07 19.42
C LEU A 243 11.10 15.53 19.72
N PHE A 244 11.66 16.12 20.78
CA PHE A 244 11.21 17.45 21.19
C PHE A 244 11.77 18.55 20.31
N GLN A 245 13.08 18.57 20.06
CA GLN A 245 13.69 19.63 19.28
C GLN A 245 13.40 19.47 17.78
N SER A 246 13.64 18.28 17.23
CA SER A 246 13.47 18.04 15.79
C SER A 246 11.99 17.85 15.41
N PHE A 247 11.32 16.82 15.94
CA PHE A 247 9.98 16.46 15.49
C PHE A 247 8.88 17.42 15.99
N PHE A 248 8.89 17.81 17.27
CA PHE A 248 7.89 18.73 17.84
C PHE A 248 8.25 20.22 17.71
N GLY A 249 9.48 20.56 17.33
CA GLY A 249 9.93 21.96 17.26
C GLY A 249 9.92 22.70 18.59
N ARG A 250 10.14 22.00 19.72
CA ARG A 250 10.08 22.54 21.09
C ARG A 250 11.37 22.28 21.86
N ASN A 251 11.84 23.30 22.57
CA ASN A 251 12.92 23.15 23.53
C ASN A 251 12.35 22.78 24.91
N VAL A 252 12.83 21.68 25.48
CA VAL A 252 12.47 21.22 26.82
C VAL A 252 13.73 20.86 27.61
N THR A 253 13.67 20.94 28.93
CA THR A 253 14.81 20.62 29.80
C THR A 253 14.90 19.13 30.07
N ASP A 254 16.10 18.62 30.42
CA ASP A 254 16.29 17.22 30.82
C ASP A 254 15.46 16.84 32.06
N ALA A 255 15.18 17.80 32.93
CA ALA A 255 14.28 17.59 34.07
C ALA A 255 12.83 17.35 33.63
N ALA A 256 12.37 18.06 32.59
CA ALA A 256 11.03 17.85 32.03
C ALA A 256 10.91 16.47 31.38
N ILE A 257 11.92 16.02 30.62
CA ILE A 257 11.94 14.67 30.03
C ILE A 257 11.92 13.59 31.11
N ARG A 258 12.73 13.72 32.17
CA ARG A 258 12.71 12.78 33.30
C ARG A 258 11.33 12.68 33.94
N LYS A 259 10.71 13.83 34.24
CA LYS A 259 9.37 13.89 34.83
C LYS A 259 8.30 13.31 33.91
N MET A 260 8.46 13.45 32.60
CA MET A 260 7.57 12.83 31.61
C MET A 260 7.69 11.30 31.63
N PHE A 261 8.90 10.73 31.71
CA PHE A 261 9.06 9.28 31.85
C PHE A 261 8.46 8.74 33.16
N GLU A 262 8.64 9.46 34.27
CA GLU A 262 8.00 9.10 35.55
C GLU A 262 6.48 9.06 35.40
N ARG A 263 5.89 10.08 34.76
CA ARG A 263 4.44 10.12 34.49
C ARG A 263 3.97 9.02 33.54
N LEU A 264 4.72 8.74 32.48
CA LEU A 264 4.42 7.66 31.54
C LEU A 264 4.41 6.29 32.25
N ARG A 265 5.44 6.01 33.05
CA ARG A 265 5.54 4.77 33.82
C ARG A 265 4.38 4.61 34.81
N VAL A 266 3.92 5.69 35.43
CA VAL A 266 2.76 5.67 36.34
C VAL A 266 1.43 5.52 35.57
N ARG A 267 1.32 6.15 34.40
CA ARG A 267 0.06 6.20 33.63
C ARG A 267 -0.20 4.93 32.81
N ILE A 268 0.85 4.22 32.38
CA ILE A 268 0.75 3.00 31.59
C ILE A 268 0.85 1.79 32.53
N PRO A 269 -0.25 1.07 32.83
CA PRO A 269 -0.27 0.00 33.84
C PRO A 269 0.71 -1.14 33.54
N PHE A 270 0.93 -1.40 32.26
CA PHE A 270 1.80 -2.44 31.73
C PHE A 270 3.19 -1.91 31.32
N TRP A 271 3.61 -0.74 31.82
CA TRP A 271 4.89 -0.13 31.44
C TRP A 271 6.06 -1.11 31.64
N ASP A 272 6.14 -1.70 32.84
CA ASP A 272 7.23 -2.60 33.21
C ASP A 272 7.11 -3.97 32.50
N ASP A 273 6.00 -4.31 31.86
CA ASP A 273 5.83 -5.53 31.05
C ASP A 273 6.34 -5.36 29.61
N VAL A 274 6.35 -4.11 29.14
CA VAL A 274 6.61 -3.76 27.74
C VAL A 274 7.96 -3.06 27.55
N ILE A 275 8.39 -2.28 28.53
CA ILE A 275 9.60 -1.46 28.48
C ILE A 275 10.63 -1.98 29.49
N GLU A 276 11.88 -2.06 29.05
CA GLU A 276 13.03 -2.26 29.92
C GLU A 276 13.82 -0.96 30.07
N THR A 277 14.48 -0.81 31.22
CA THR A 277 15.36 0.33 31.49
C THR A 277 16.78 -0.18 31.71
N THR A 278 17.71 0.28 30.88
CA THR A 278 19.14 -0.03 30.95
C THR A 278 19.93 1.25 31.28
N ARG A 279 21.25 1.11 31.48
CA ARG A 279 22.16 2.24 31.67
C ARG A 279 23.15 2.35 30.52
N ILE A 280 23.24 3.55 29.96
CA ILE A 280 24.30 3.94 29.02
C ILE A 280 25.14 4.99 29.72
N GLY A 281 26.31 4.57 30.25
CA GLY A 281 27.09 5.37 31.18
C GLY A 281 26.27 5.72 32.43
N ASN A 282 26.14 7.02 32.72
CA ASN A 282 25.37 7.53 33.86
C ASN A 282 23.89 7.85 33.52
N LYS A 283 23.45 7.59 32.29
CA LYS A 283 22.10 7.93 31.81
C LYS A 283 21.22 6.67 31.77
N ALA A 284 19.98 6.80 32.23
CA ALA A 284 18.97 5.75 32.07
C ALA A 284 18.42 5.77 30.64
N ALA A 285 18.46 4.61 29.97
CA ALA A 285 17.96 4.40 28.61
C ALA A 285 16.78 3.42 28.62
N ARG A 286 15.84 3.56 27.69
CA ARG A 286 14.62 2.75 27.62
C ARG A 286 14.51 2.10 26.25
N SER A 287 14.14 0.82 26.22
CA SER A 287 13.90 0.06 25.01
C SER A 287 12.66 -0.81 25.18
N ARG A 288 12.04 -1.19 24.06
CA ARG A 288 11.07 -2.28 24.04
C ARG A 288 11.72 -3.57 24.54
N LYS A 289 11.03 -4.30 25.42
CA LYS A 289 11.48 -5.61 25.89
C LYS A 289 11.55 -6.63 24.75
N GLN A 290 12.53 -7.52 24.86
CA GLN A 290 12.66 -8.64 23.93
C GLN A 290 11.41 -9.53 23.99
N GLY A 291 10.89 -9.92 22.81
CA GLY A 291 9.68 -10.74 22.69
C GLY A 291 8.36 -9.95 22.69
N VAL A 292 8.41 -8.64 22.95
CA VAL A 292 7.23 -7.77 22.80
C VAL A 292 7.20 -7.20 21.38
N SER A 293 6.11 -7.42 20.66
CA SER A 293 5.85 -6.79 19.35
C SER A 293 5.03 -5.50 19.52
N TYR A 294 4.85 -4.75 18.44
CA TYR A 294 3.88 -3.65 18.41
C TYR A 294 3.20 -3.55 17.04
N ARG A 295 1.99 -2.99 17.02
CA ARG A 295 1.32 -2.48 15.82
C ARG A 295 0.86 -1.05 16.06
N ILE A 296 1.17 -0.16 15.12
CA ILE A 296 0.69 1.21 15.13
C ILE A 296 -0.33 1.35 14.02
N PHE A 297 -1.53 1.76 14.41
CA PHE A 297 -2.67 2.02 13.56
C PHE A 297 -2.83 3.53 13.43
N CYS A 298 -2.60 4.04 12.23
CA CYS A 298 -2.64 5.46 11.94
C CYS A 298 -3.21 5.72 10.53
N ARG A 299 -3.40 7.00 10.20
CA ARG A 299 -3.60 7.44 8.83
C ARG A 299 -2.26 7.44 8.10
N ALA A 300 -2.27 7.28 6.78
CA ALA A 300 -1.04 7.40 5.99
C ALA A 300 -0.44 8.81 6.05
N SER A 301 -1.23 9.82 6.44
CA SER A 301 -0.76 11.20 6.68
C SER A 301 -0.13 11.42 8.06
N ASP A 302 -0.25 10.47 8.98
CA ASP A 302 0.34 10.60 10.31
C ASP A 302 1.85 10.37 10.22
N MET A 303 2.59 11.40 10.61
CA MET A 303 4.06 11.42 10.59
C MET A 303 4.63 10.92 11.91
N PHE A 304 5.77 10.24 11.85
CA PHE A 304 6.48 9.73 13.02
C PHE A 304 7.94 10.25 13.08
N PRO A 305 8.55 10.31 14.27
CA PRO A 305 9.88 10.90 14.45
C PRO A 305 11.04 10.10 13.83
N TRP A 306 10.78 8.93 13.23
CA TRP A 306 11.77 8.07 12.58
C TRP A 306 11.71 8.11 11.05
N GLU A 307 10.84 8.95 10.49
CA GLU A 307 10.73 9.22 9.05
C GLU A 307 11.61 10.40 8.64
#